data_AF-A0A9E3KDV3-F1
#
_entry.id   AF-A0A9E3KDV3-F1
#
_cell.length_a   1.000
_cell.length_b   1.000
_cell.length_c   1.000
_cell.angle_alpha   90.00
_cell.angle_beta   90.00
_cell.angle_gamma   90.00
#
_symmetry.space_group_name_H-M   'P 1'
#
loop_
_entity.id
_entity.type
_entity.pdbx_description
1 polymer ?
#
loop_
_entity_poly.entity_id
_entity_poly.type
_entity_poly.pdbx_seq_one_letter_code
_entity_poly.pdbx_strand_id
1 'polypeptide(L)'
;MDVLFLAFSNSRTAPLTTLQQEDDQLYRILSPGALNQKYLLHRDSYATLETLPQYLAQYRAHIRMFLFSGHAGQHQLIVDDVSASATGIAHLLGQCPKLQVVFLNGCSTKGQVDRLIQAGVPAVIATSAEIDDAKAKLFSTRFFQSMIDMASVQEAFELAKGELLTSYPDIDVNSATELPSWSTDEEKESTWGLYTKTPNASVLSWKLPLQQTIVEDQNYVPNEQLIDTLMTGLAPFDEDIKKMNADEELGLERSILDKREAILKALPHPVSEQLRKLLVDGGPGTANTVFFNKTGLPRFEQIVTIFSTQFELLAYVMLAQLWELFVKKSDVVIEQEALDIIRTFMLTDAAGKGSHDYGKLVETIRKILDTYNEPYFVPELKELAQRISEDDQLSNAISFLHQQHQKLDERSIGADEAKQLCPTAEQKLSLFMKHMGWFAKYTLVSIKAIDVLKYRHLKEPRYKARMVRLIQRFVGLAEDQEISDSLMDCDSVLMMKAGGKEFLNLTPFVIDENAFDEKASIAKLYFFDRYDKASGAFLFKHVYKPKDVPLIVRDQKHFRILKAQFNAFSEQLFNQEMAAL
;
A
#
# COMPACT_ATOMS: atom_id res chain seq x y z
N MET A 1 -7.09 5.20 -32.24
CA MET A 1 -6.83 5.48 -30.82
C MET A 1 -8.08 5.09 -30.05
N ASP A 2 -7.94 4.43 -28.92
CA ASP A 2 -9.07 4.03 -28.09
C ASP A 2 -9.65 5.25 -27.34
N VAL A 3 -10.97 5.32 -27.16
CA VAL A 3 -11.68 6.50 -26.61
C VAL A 3 -12.31 6.19 -25.26
N LEU A 4 -12.06 7.07 -24.28
CA LEU A 4 -12.82 7.17 -23.05
C LEU A 4 -13.77 8.35 -23.18
N PHE A 5 -15.07 8.06 -23.20
CA PHE A 5 -16.10 9.08 -23.32
C PHE A 5 -16.77 9.29 -21.96
N LEU A 6 -16.60 10.48 -21.39
CA LEU A 6 -17.28 10.91 -20.17
C LEU A 6 -18.35 11.95 -20.53
N ALA A 7 -19.60 11.64 -20.22
CA ALA A 7 -20.74 12.53 -20.40
C ALA A 7 -21.32 12.90 -19.02
N PHE A 8 -21.42 14.20 -18.75
CA PHE A 8 -22.01 14.72 -17.52
C PHE A 8 -23.29 15.48 -17.86
N SER A 9 -24.34 15.27 -17.07
CA SER A 9 -25.62 15.97 -17.23
C SER A 9 -25.66 17.29 -16.47
N ASN A 10 -24.54 18.02 -16.38
CA ASN A 10 -24.53 19.27 -15.64
C ASN A 10 -25.38 20.32 -16.35
N SER A 11 -26.10 21.15 -15.60
CA SER A 11 -26.94 22.21 -16.16
C SER A 11 -26.10 23.47 -16.39
N ARG A 12 -26.27 24.12 -17.55
CA ARG A 12 -25.62 25.42 -17.83
C ARG A 12 -26.24 26.57 -17.05
N THR A 13 -27.48 26.42 -16.62
CA THR A 13 -28.26 27.46 -15.93
C THR A 13 -28.26 27.27 -14.42
N ALA A 14 -28.16 26.02 -13.93
CA ALA A 14 -28.09 25.69 -12.52
C ALA A 14 -27.09 24.54 -12.25
N PRO A 15 -25.77 24.80 -12.35
CA PRO A 15 -24.77 23.76 -12.25
C PRO A 15 -24.70 23.14 -10.84
N LEU A 16 -24.64 21.81 -10.76
CA LEU A 16 -24.39 21.09 -9.52
C LEU A 16 -22.89 21.13 -9.21
N THR A 17 -22.53 21.72 -8.08
CA THR A 17 -21.12 21.90 -7.70
C THR A 17 -20.40 20.56 -7.51
N THR A 18 -21.09 19.56 -6.96
CA THR A 18 -20.60 18.20 -6.74
C THR A 18 -20.29 17.48 -8.07
N LEU A 19 -21.19 17.58 -9.05
CA LEU A 19 -21.00 17.01 -10.39
C LEU A 19 -19.85 17.70 -11.14
N GLN A 20 -19.71 19.02 -11.00
CA GLN A 20 -18.56 19.75 -11.54
C GLN A 20 -17.24 19.30 -10.91
N GLN A 21 -17.22 19.07 -9.59
CA GLN A 21 -16.04 18.55 -8.89
C GLN A 21 -15.69 17.13 -9.31
N GLU A 22 -16.67 16.25 -9.54
CA GLU A 22 -16.44 14.92 -10.10
C GLU A 22 -15.81 15.02 -11.48
N ASP A 23 -16.40 15.83 -12.36
CA ASP A 23 -15.91 16.04 -13.72
C ASP A 23 -14.46 16.56 -13.75
N ASP A 24 -14.15 17.58 -12.95
CA ASP A 24 -12.79 18.13 -12.85
C ASP A 24 -11.79 17.12 -12.27
N GLN A 25 -12.20 16.31 -11.29
CA GLN A 25 -11.34 15.29 -10.70
C GLN A 25 -11.06 14.15 -11.68
N LEU A 26 -12.08 13.65 -12.39
CA LEU A 26 -11.91 12.62 -13.41
C LEU A 26 -11.05 13.14 -14.58
N TYR A 27 -11.25 14.40 -14.99
CA TYR A 27 -10.39 15.03 -15.96
C TYR A 27 -8.94 15.09 -15.48
N ARG A 28 -8.68 15.44 -14.21
CA ARG A 28 -7.33 15.47 -13.63
C ARG A 28 -6.65 14.10 -13.61
N ILE A 29 -7.41 13.04 -13.29
CA ILE A 29 -6.91 11.65 -13.25
C ILE A 29 -6.56 11.15 -14.66
N LEU A 30 -7.40 11.46 -15.64
CA LEU A 30 -7.31 10.88 -16.99
C LEU A 30 -6.48 11.74 -17.97
N SER A 31 -6.34 13.04 -17.72
CA SER A 31 -5.56 13.94 -18.60
C SER A 31 -4.11 13.51 -18.78
N PRO A 32 -3.36 13.05 -17.76
CA PRO A 32 -1.99 12.56 -17.95
C PRO A 32 -1.91 11.40 -18.96
N GLY A 33 -2.90 10.49 -18.96
CA GLY A 33 -2.96 9.40 -19.93
C GLY A 33 -3.24 9.90 -21.34
N ALA A 34 -4.15 10.86 -21.48
CA ALA A 34 -4.48 11.49 -22.75
C ALA A 34 -3.31 12.31 -23.35
N LEU A 35 -2.59 13.07 -22.51
CA LEU A 35 -1.39 13.83 -22.91
C LEU A 35 -0.29 12.91 -23.44
N ASN A 36 -0.13 11.74 -22.82
CA ASN A 36 0.80 10.71 -23.25
C ASN A 36 0.25 9.83 -24.40
N GLN A 37 -0.84 10.26 -25.05
CA GLN A 37 -1.46 9.60 -26.21
C GLN A 37 -1.87 8.14 -25.95
N LYS A 38 -2.10 7.77 -24.68
CA LYS A 38 -2.50 6.39 -24.32
C LYS A 38 -3.94 6.08 -24.74
N TYR A 39 -4.79 7.10 -24.75
CA TYR A 39 -6.19 7.07 -25.20
C TYR A 39 -6.65 8.49 -25.50
N LEU A 40 -7.75 8.62 -26.23
CA LEU A 40 -8.44 9.91 -26.40
C LEU A 40 -9.45 10.07 -25.28
N LEU A 41 -9.29 11.12 -24.48
CA LEU A 41 -10.28 11.52 -23.48
C LEU A 41 -11.27 12.49 -24.15
N HIS A 42 -12.51 12.05 -24.34
CA HIS A 42 -13.60 12.91 -24.79
C HIS A 42 -14.48 13.24 -23.59
N ARG A 43 -14.44 14.51 -23.15
CA ARG A 43 -15.20 15.05 -22.02
C ARG A 43 -16.32 15.93 -22.56
N ASP A 44 -17.57 15.57 -22.26
CA ASP A 44 -18.74 16.41 -22.49
C ASP A 44 -19.39 16.76 -21.14
N SER A 45 -19.02 17.92 -20.59
CA SER A 45 -19.47 18.39 -19.26
C SER A 45 -20.95 18.80 -19.21
N TYR A 46 -21.56 19.03 -20.38
CA TYR A 46 -22.93 19.56 -20.53
C TYR A 46 -23.65 18.78 -21.62
N ALA A 47 -23.71 17.46 -21.47
CA ALA A 47 -24.29 16.57 -22.47
C ALA A 47 -25.77 16.92 -22.71
N THR A 48 -26.17 16.95 -23.99
CA THR A 48 -27.53 17.25 -24.43
C THR A 48 -28.11 16.12 -25.30
N LEU A 49 -29.40 16.20 -25.63
CA LEU A 49 -30.04 15.29 -26.59
C LEU A 49 -29.46 15.35 -28.01
N GLU A 50 -28.70 16.40 -28.33
CA GLU A 50 -28.05 16.57 -29.63
C GLU A 50 -26.60 16.07 -29.57
N THR A 51 -25.84 16.47 -28.55
CA THR A 51 -24.40 16.14 -28.47
C THR A 51 -24.16 14.67 -28.14
N LEU A 52 -24.96 14.09 -27.25
CA LEU A 52 -24.71 12.73 -26.77
C LEU A 52 -24.84 11.68 -27.90
N PRO A 53 -25.92 11.63 -28.70
CA PRO A 53 -26.00 10.72 -29.84
C PRO A 53 -24.94 11.02 -30.92
N GLN A 54 -24.64 12.31 -31.14
CA GLN A 54 -23.64 12.73 -32.12
C GLN A 54 -22.25 12.19 -31.78
N TYR A 55 -21.81 12.33 -30.53
CA TYR A 55 -20.49 11.85 -30.10
C TYR A 55 -20.43 10.32 -30.00
N LEU A 56 -21.51 9.66 -29.57
CA LEU A 56 -21.61 8.20 -29.64
C LEU A 56 -21.44 7.69 -31.08
N ALA A 57 -22.05 8.36 -32.07
CA ALA A 57 -21.90 8.02 -33.47
C ALA A 57 -20.49 8.35 -33.99
N GLN A 58 -19.94 9.53 -33.65
CA GLN A 58 -18.62 9.98 -34.08
C GLN A 58 -17.50 9.06 -33.59
N TYR A 59 -17.54 8.64 -32.32
CA TYR A 59 -16.51 7.81 -31.71
C TYR A 59 -16.84 6.32 -31.73
N ARG A 60 -17.97 5.91 -32.32
CA ARG A 60 -18.52 4.54 -32.32
C ARG A 60 -17.48 3.43 -32.46
N ALA A 61 -16.58 3.54 -33.43
CA ALA A 61 -15.57 2.50 -33.72
C ALA A 61 -14.44 2.38 -32.68
N HIS A 62 -14.35 3.33 -31.75
CA HIS A 62 -13.21 3.54 -30.87
C HIS A 62 -13.53 3.61 -29.38
N ILE A 63 -14.80 3.80 -28.99
CA ILE A 63 -15.20 3.84 -27.58
C ILE A 63 -14.84 2.51 -26.89
N ARG A 64 -14.06 2.59 -25.81
CA ARG A 64 -13.72 1.48 -24.91
C ARG A 64 -14.51 1.55 -23.62
N MET A 65 -14.68 2.76 -23.09
CA MET A 65 -15.47 3.00 -21.89
C MET A 65 -16.35 4.22 -22.10
N PHE A 66 -17.57 4.13 -21.58
CA PHE A 66 -18.52 5.23 -21.54
C PHE A 66 -18.95 5.45 -20.09
N LEU A 67 -18.77 6.66 -19.58
CA LEU A 67 -19.32 7.12 -18.31
C LEU A 67 -20.46 8.08 -18.59
N PHE A 68 -21.58 7.88 -17.92
CA PHE A 68 -22.60 8.89 -17.74
C PHE A 68 -22.69 9.23 -16.26
N SER A 69 -22.55 10.50 -15.88
CA SER A 69 -22.77 10.94 -14.49
C SER A 69 -23.81 12.07 -14.42
N GLY A 70 -24.71 11.96 -13.43
CA GLY A 70 -25.74 12.97 -13.15
C GLY A 70 -27.15 12.39 -13.02
N HIS A 71 -28.18 13.19 -13.32
CA HIS A 71 -29.56 12.80 -13.05
C HIS A 71 -30.02 11.65 -13.96
N ALA A 72 -30.42 10.55 -13.34
CA ALA A 72 -30.88 9.36 -14.03
C ALA A 72 -32.11 8.76 -13.33
N GLY A 73 -32.85 7.94 -14.06
CA GLY A 73 -33.92 7.12 -13.52
C GLY A 73 -34.04 5.80 -14.26
N GLN A 74 -34.98 4.95 -13.83
CA GLN A 74 -35.11 3.57 -14.31
C GLN A 74 -35.29 3.45 -15.84
N HIS A 75 -35.85 4.47 -16.50
CA HIS A 75 -36.20 4.44 -17.93
C HIS A 75 -35.55 5.54 -18.78
N GLN A 76 -34.82 6.46 -18.16
CA GLN A 76 -34.31 7.67 -18.81
C GLN A 76 -32.99 8.14 -18.19
N LEU A 77 -32.15 8.74 -19.01
CA LEU A 77 -31.05 9.59 -18.56
C LEU A 77 -31.49 11.04 -18.75
N ILE A 78 -31.31 11.90 -17.76
CA ILE A 78 -31.69 13.31 -17.89
C ILE A 78 -30.44 14.04 -18.38
N VAL A 79 -30.56 14.74 -19.51
CA VAL A 79 -29.48 15.52 -20.14
C VAL A 79 -30.01 16.91 -20.42
N ASP A 80 -29.36 17.95 -19.89
CA ASP A 80 -29.80 19.35 -20.01
C ASP A 80 -31.29 19.56 -19.63
N ASP A 81 -31.71 18.97 -18.51
CA ASP A 81 -33.10 18.98 -18.02
C ASP A 81 -34.16 18.32 -18.94
N VAL A 82 -33.71 17.54 -19.94
CA VAL A 82 -34.59 16.78 -20.85
C VAL A 82 -34.33 15.27 -20.74
N SER A 83 -35.40 14.47 -20.83
CA SER A 83 -35.32 13.01 -20.80
C SER A 83 -34.78 12.43 -22.11
N ALA A 84 -33.61 11.78 -22.03
CA ALA A 84 -33.08 10.91 -23.06
C ALA A 84 -33.56 9.46 -22.87
N SER A 85 -34.06 8.86 -23.94
CA SER A 85 -34.50 7.46 -23.94
C SER A 85 -33.32 6.51 -23.68
N ALA A 86 -33.37 5.80 -22.55
CA ALA A 86 -32.39 4.77 -22.20
C ALA A 86 -32.31 3.67 -23.28
N THR A 87 -33.42 3.39 -23.97
CA THR A 87 -33.46 2.43 -25.09
C THR A 87 -32.64 2.90 -26.29
N GLY A 88 -32.72 4.19 -26.63
CA GLY A 88 -31.95 4.76 -27.74
C GLY A 88 -30.45 4.76 -27.43
N ILE A 89 -30.08 5.13 -26.20
CA ILE A 89 -28.68 5.14 -25.76
C ILE A 89 -28.11 3.72 -25.70
N ALA A 90 -28.85 2.76 -25.14
CA ALA A 90 -28.43 1.35 -25.13
C ALA A 90 -28.24 0.81 -26.55
N HIS A 91 -29.12 1.17 -27.49
CA HIS A 91 -28.97 0.79 -28.90
C HIS A 91 -27.68 1.34 -29.52
N LEU A 92 -27.35 2.62 -29.28
CA LEU A 92 -26.11 3.24 -29.79
C LEU A 92 -24.86 2.62 -29.16
N LEU A 93 -24.87 2.40 -27.85
CA LEU A 93 -23.76 1.78 -27.13
C LEU A 93 -23.53 0.33 -27.56
N GLY A 94 -24.60 -0.46 -27.76
CA GLY A 94 -24.51 -1.82 -28.28
C GLY A 94 -23.91 -1.92 -29.70
N GLN A 95 -23.94 -0.83 -30.47
CA GLN A 95 -23.31 -0.76 -31.79
C GLN A 95 -21.81 -0.42 -31.74
N CYS A 96 -21.23 -0.17 -30.56
CA CYS A 96 -19.82 0.18 -30.39
C CYS A 96 -18.97 -1.10 -30.28
N PRO A 97 -18.25 -1.54 -31.33
CA PRO A 97 -17.63 -2.87 -31.38
C PRO A 97 -16.48 -3.08 -30.39
N LYS A 98 -15.93 -2.00 -29.84
CA LYS A 98 -14.79 -2.05 -28.91
C LYS A 98 -15.16 -1.78 -27.46
N LEU A 99 -16.41 -1.40 -27.20
CA LEU A 99 -16.91 -1.03 -25.88
C LEU A 99 -16.73 -2.20 -24.92
N GLN A 100 -16.20 -1.93 -23.73
CA GLN A 100 -15.95 -2.91 -22.68
C GLN A 100 -16.84 -2.63 -21.48
N VAL A 101 -16.89 -1.37 -21.04
CA VAL A 101 -17.60 -0.98 -19.82
C VAL A 101 -18.48 0.25 -20.06
N VAL A 102 -19.71 0.18 -19.58
CA VAL A 102 -20.60 1.33 -19.41
C VAL A 102 -20.75 1.60 -17.92
N PHE A 103 -20.47 2.81 -17.47
CA PHE A 103 -20.66 3.23 -16.08
C PHE A 103 -21.76 4.28 -16.03
N LEU A 104 -22.89 3.95 -15.42
CA LEU A 104 -24.00 4.85 -15.13
C LEU A 104 -23.92 5.31 -13.66
N ASN A 105 -23.33 6.47 -13.44
CA ASN A 105 -23.16 7.08 -12.11
C ASN A 105 -24.29 8.09 -11.84
N GLY A 106 -25.52 7.59 -11.72
CA GLY A 106 -26.71 8.40 -11.46
C GLY A 106 -27.80 7.58 -10.79
N CYS A 107 -28.77 8.20 -10.12
CA CYS A 107 -29.77 7.49 -9.30
C CYS A 107 -30.57 6.42 -10.07
N SER A 108 -30.82 5.28 -9.43
CA SER A 108 -31.78 4.24 -9.87
C SER A 108 -31.61 3.77 -11.32
N THR A 109 -30.37 3.51 -11.73
CA THR A 109 -30.00 3.12 -13.11
C THR A 109 -30.07 1.61 -13.38
N LYS A 110 -30.31 0.77 -12.36
CA LYS A 110 -30.42 -0.70 -12.48
C LYS A 110 -31.41 -1.15 -13.55
N GLY A 111 -32.54 -0.44 -13.72
CA GLY A 111 -33.52 -0.75 -14.77
C GLY A 111 -33.02 -0.62 -16.21
N GLN A 112 -31.87 0.03 -16.42
CA GLN A 112 -31.22 0.17 -17.72
C GLN A 112 -30.22 -0.96 -18.00
N VAL A 113 -29.77 -1.69 -16.98
CA VAL A 113 -28.75 -2.74 -17.07
C VAL A 113 -29.20 -3.83 -18.06
N ASP A 114 -30.41 -4.34 -17.92
CA ASP A 114 -30.93 -5.40 -18.81
C ASP A 114 -30.91 -4.97 -20.27
N ARG A 115 -31.27 -3.71 -20.56
CA ARG A 115 -31.29 -3.18 -21.93
C ARG A 115 -29.88 -3.06 -22.51
N LEU A 116 -28.92 -2.59 -21.71
CA LEU A 116 -27.52 -2.47 -22.12
C LEU A 116 -26.89 -3.85 -22.37
N ILE A 117 -27.11 -4.79 -21.46
CA ILE A 117 -26.61 -6.17 -21.60
C ILE A 117 -27.26 -6.87 -22.81
N GLN A 118 -28.58 -6.71 -23.01
CA GLN A 118 -29.27 -7.23 -24.20
C GLN A 118 -28.78 -6.60 -25.51
N ALA A 119 -28.40 -5.31 -25.48
CA ALA A 119 -27.81 -4.62 -26.61
C ALA A 119 -26.37 -5.06 -26.92
N GLY A 120 -25.77 -5.94 -26.10
CA GLY A 120 -24.44 -6.48 -26.31
C GLY A 120 -23.31 -5.73 -25.57
N VAL A 121 -23.65 -4.84 -24.64
CA VAL A 121 -22.65 -4.21 -23.76
C VAL A 121 -22.00 -5.28 -22.86
N PRO A 122 -20.66 -5.40 -22.81
CA PRO A 122 -20.02 -6.50 -22.08
C PRO A 122 -20.15 -6.40 -20.54
N ALA A 123 -19.91 -5.21 -19.98
CA ALA A 123 -20.11 -4.94 -18.55
C ALA A 123 -20.77 -3.58 -18.30
N VAL A 124 -21.61 -3.53 -17.27
CA VAL A 124 -22.32 -2.33 -16.84
C VAL A 124 -22.10 -2.12 -15.35
N ILE A 125 -21.63 -0.94 -14.95
CA ILE A 125 -21.66 -0.46 -13.57
C ILE A 125 -22.86 0.46 -13.45
N ALA A 126 -23.76 0.18 -12.52
CA ALA A 126 -24.99 0.94 -12.33
C ALA A 126 -25.40 0.95 -10.85
N THR A 127 -26.29 1.85 -10.48
CA THR A 127 -26.83 2.00 -9.13
C THR A 127 -28.26 1.52 -9.04
N SER A 128 -28.67 0.97 -7.89
CA SER A 128 -30.05 0.49 -7.69
C SER A 128 -30.92 1.40 -6.83
N ALA A 129 -30.29 2.30 -6.06
CA ALA A 129 -30.95 3.23 -5.16
C ALA A 129 -30.60 4.69 -5.49
N GLU A 130 -31.23 5.62 -4.76
CA GLU A 130 -30.79 7.01 -4.74
C GLU A 130 -29.39 7.11 -4.13
N ILE A 131 -28.52 7.86 -4.80
CA ILE A 131 -27.13 8.04 -4.41
C ILE A 131 -26.89 9.51 -4.10
N ASP A 132 -26.13 9.77 -3.03
CA ASP A 132 -25.65 11.11 -2.72
C ASP A 132 -24.50 11.47 -3.67
N ASP A 133 -24.48 12.72 -4.14
CA ASP A 133 -23.51 13.17 -5.14
C ASP A 133 -22.05 13.05 -4.67
N ALA A 134 -21.77 13.23 -3.37
CA ALA A 134 -20.42 13.10 -2.84
C ALA A 134 -19.96 11.63 -2.88
N LYS A 135 -20.87 10.70 -2.63
CA LYS A 135 -20.63 9.25 -2.75
C LYS A 135 -20.37 8.85 -4.20
N ALA A 136 -21.16 9.39 -5.13
CA ALA A 136 -21.00 9.14 -6.57
C ALA A 136 -19.63 9.61 -7.06
N LYS A 137 -19.22 10.82 -6.68
CA LYS A 137 -17.88 11.36 -6.95
C LYS A 137 -16.78 10.49 -6.37
N LEU A 138 -16.89 10.09 -5.10
CA LEU A 138 -15.87 9.29 -4.42
C LEU A 138 -15.67 7.95 -5.15
N PHE A 139 -16.76 7.26 -5.45
CA PHE A 139 -16.72 5.96 -6.12
C PHE A 139 -16.09 6.06 -7.52
N SER A 140 -16.53 7.01 -8.36
CA SER A 140 -16.00 7.15 -9.72
C SER A 140 -14.53 7.58 -9.71
N THR A 141 -14.14 8.48 -8.82
CA THR A 141 -12.75 8.93 -8.63
C THR A 141 -11.84 7.74 -8.34
N ARG A 142 -12.17 6.93 -7.34
CA ARG A 142 -11.36 5.75 -6.99
C ARG A 142 -11.33 4.70 -8.10
N PHE A 143 -12.47 4.48 -8.74
CA PHE A 143 -12.58 3.52 -9.84
C PHE A 143 -11.62 3.89 -10.99
N PHE A 144 -11.69 5.13 -11.50
CA PHE A 144 -10.83 5.57 -12.60
C PHE A 144 -9.35 5.69 -12.19
N GLN A 145 -9.06 6.08 -10.95
CA GLN A 145 -7.69 6.06 -10.43
C GLN A 145 -7.11 4.62 -10.47
N SER A 146 -7.88 3.64 -9.99
CA SER A 146 -7.50 2.23 -10.01
C SER A 146 -7.29 1.71 -11.44
N MET A 147 -8.16 2.09 -12.39
CA MET A 147 -8.02 1.70 -13.81
C MET A 147 -6.73 2.26 -14.44
N ILE A 148 -6.32 3.48 -14.08
CA ILE A 148 -5.04 4.07 -14.53
C ILE A 148 -3.84 3.35 -13.91
N ASP A 149 -4.00 2.88 -12.68
CA ASP A 149 -3.04 2.07 -11.93
C ASP A 149 -3.02 0.59 -12.37
N MET A 150 -3.57 0.30 -13.56
CA MET A 150 -3.64 -1.03 -14.19
C MET A 150 -4.42 -2.09 -13.39
N ALA A 151 -5.38 -1.66 -12.58
CA ALA A 151 -6.40 -2.54 -12.06
C ALA A 151 -7.31 -3.05 -13.19
N SER A 152 -7.81 -4.28 -13.07
CA SER A 152 -8.91 -4.77 -13.91
C SER A 152 -10.22 -4.07 -13.56
N VAL A 153 -11.24 -4.18 -14.41
CA VAL A 153 -12.59 -3.63 -14.12
C VAL A 153 -13.12 -4.14 -12.77
N GLN A 154 -12.94 -5.43 -12.50
CA GLN A 154 -13.38 -6.03 -11.25
C GLN A 154 -12.58 -5.49 -10.06
N GLU A 155 -11.25 -5.44 -10.16
CA GLU A 155 -10.40 -4.90 -9.09
C GLU A 155 -10.70 -3.43 -8.80
N ALA A 156 -10.86 -2.61 -9.85
CA ALA A 156 -11.19 -1.19 -9.71
C ALA A 156 -12.55 -0.97 -9.05
N PHE A 157 -13.53 -1.83 -9.34
CA PHE A 157 -14.84 -1.81 -8.69
C PHE A 157 -14.75 -2.17 -7.20
N GLU A 158 -14.04 -3.25 -6.85
CA GLU A 158 -13.87 -3.65 -5.45
C GLU A 158 -13.09 -2.60 -4.63
N LEU A 159 -12.09 -1.94 -5.22
CA LEU A 159 -11.35 -0.86 -4.58
C LEU A 159 -12.23 0.38 -4.33
N ALA A 160 -13.06 0.76 -5.31
CA ALA A 160 -14.01 1.86 -5.15
C ALA A 160 -15.07 1.55 -4.09
N LYS A 161 -15.55 0.31 -4.05
CA LYS A 161 -16.42 -0.21 -2.99
C LYS A 161 -15.75 -0.11 -1.62
N GLY A 162 -14.50 -0.58 -1.48
CA GLY A 162 -13.77 -0.56 -0.22
C GLY A 162 -13.59 0.86 0.34
N GLU A 163 -13.26 1.83 -0.53
CA GLU A 163 -13.12 3.24 -0.12
C GLU A 163 -14.47 3.85 0.30
N LEU A 164 -15.54 3.52 -0.40
CA LEU A 164 -16.89 3.97 -0.05
C LEU A 164 -17.32 3.41 1.30
N LEU A 165 -17.15 2.10 1.55
CA LEU A 165 -17.50 1.46 2.83
C LEU A 165 -16.68 1.98 4.01
N THR A 166 -15.42 2.37 3.76
CA THR A 166 -14.56 2.98 4.78
C THR A 166 -15.05 4.37 5.17
N SER A 167 -15.50 5.15 4.19
CA SER A 167 -15.96 6.53 4.40
C SER A 167 -17.42 6.59 4.87
N TYR A 168 -18.23 5.57 4.54
CA TYR A 168 -19.66 5.49 4.80
C TYR A 168 -20.09 4.05 5.13
N PRO A 169 -19.98 3.62 6.41
CA PRO A 169 -20.19 2.22 6.81
C PRO A 169 -21.64 1.72 6.65
N ASP A 170 -22.63 2.60 6.52
CA ASP A 170 -24.06 2.26 6.41
C ASP A 170 -24.54 1.95 4.97
N ILE A 171 -23.63 1.92 3.99
CA ILE A 171 -23.98 1.69 2.58
C ILE A 171 -23.81 0.22 2.22
N ASP A 172 -24.81 -0.36 1.54
CA ASP A 172 -24.69 -1.69 0.95
C ASP A 172 -24.16 -1.62 -0.49
N VAL A 173 -23.15 -2.42 -0.84
CA VAL A 173 -22.52 -2.49 -2.18
C VAL A 173 -22.21 -3.94 -2.53
N ASN A 174 -22.70 -4.44 -3.66
CA ASN A 174 -22.59 -5.84 -4.11
C ASN A 174 -21.47 -5.99 -5.15
N SER A 175 -20.73 -7.10 -5.04
CA SER A 175 -19.75 -7.53 -6.04
C SER A 175 -20.45 -8.15 -7.27
N ALA A 176 -19.68 -8.40 -8.33
CA ALA A 176 -20.16 -8.81 -9.64
C ALA A 176 -21.31 -9.84 -9.58
N THR A 177 -22.50 -9.45 -10.02
CA THR A 177 -23.68 -10.33 -10.02
C THR A 177 -23.89 -10.88 -11.43
N GLU A 178 -23.82 -12.19 -11.60
CA GLU A 178 -24.48 -12.82 -12.76
C GLU A 178 -25.96 -12.47 -12.65
N LEU A 179 -26.57 -11.94 -13.71
CA LEU A 179 -28.01 -11.62 -13.72
C LEU A 179 -28.79 -12.87 -13.24
N PRO A 180 -29.45 -12.83 -12.06
CA PRO A 180 -30.31 -13.92 -11.66
C PRO A 180 -31.45 -13.98 -12.68
N SER A 181 -31.83 -15.18 -13.12
CA SER A 181 -33.16 -15.37 -13.67
C SER A 181 -34.13 -14.92 -12.60
N TRP A 182 -34.85 -13.82 -12.84
CA TRP A 182 -35.71 -13.12 -11.86
C TRP A 182 -36.27 -14.05 -10.76
N SER A 183 -35.61 -14.08 -9.60
CA SER A 183 -36.23 -14.56 -8.38
C SER A 183 -36.84 -13.34 -7.70
N THR A 184 -38.15 -13.40 -7.51
CA THR A 184 -39.01 -12.39 -6.88
C THR A 184 -38.80 -12.24 -5.36
N ASP A 185 -37.66 -12.67 -4.83
CA ASP A 185 -37.41 -12.63 -3.39
C ASP A 185 -36.50 -11.46 -3.03
N GLU A 186 -36.92 -10.77 -1.97
CA GLU A 186 -36.38 -9.54 -1.37
C GLU A 186 -34.93 -9.70 -0.86
N GLU A 187 -33.96 -9.84 -1.75
CA GLU A 187 -32.55 -9.68 -1.37
C GLU A 187 -32.14 -8.21 -1.47
N LYS A 188 -31.63 -7.68 -0.34
CA LYS A 188 -31.28 -6.27 -0.09
C LYS A 188 -30.66 -5.57 -1.32
N GLU A 189 -31.29 -4.47 -1.71
CA GLU A 189 -30.88 -3.66 -2.85
C GLU A 189 -29.55 -2.94 -2.58
N SER A 190 -28.46 -3.43 -3.17
CA SER A 190 -27.15 -2.79 -3.11
C SER A 190 -27.08 -1.49 -3.93
N THR A 191 -26.40 -0.48 -3.40
CA THR A 191 -26.33 0.88 -3.94
C THR A 191 -25.59 0.95 -5.29
N TRP A 192 -24.43 0.29 -5.46
CA TRP A 192 -23.73 0.10 -6.75
C TRP A 192 -23.61 -1.39 -7.07
N GLY A 193 -23.70 -1.75 -8.35
CA GLY A 193 -23.51 -3.13 -8.84
C GLY A 193 -22.71 -3.17 -10.14
N LEU A 194 -21.91 -4.23 -10.27
CA LEU A 194 -21.18 -4.59 -11.50
C LEU A 194 -21.87 -5.77 -12.17
N TYR A 195 -22.40 -5.57 -13.38
CA TYR A 195 -23.25 -6.52 -14.08
C TYR A 195 -22.60 -6.99 -15.38
N THR A 196 -22.66 -8.30 -15.65
CA THR A 196 -22.11 -8.93 -16.87
C THR A 196 -22.97 -10.14 -17.28
N LYS A 197 -22.84 -10.60 -18.53
CA LYS A 197 -23.49 -11.84 -19.02
C LYS A 197 -22.46 -12.83 -19.54
N THR A 198 -22.50 -14.09 -19.11
CA THR A 198 -21.69 -15.19 -19.67
C THR A 198 -22.05 -15.38 -21.15
N PRO A 199 -21.11 -15.26 -22.12
CA PRO A 199 -19.66 -15.51 -22.01
C PRO A 199 -18.74 -14.28 -21.85
N ASN A 200 -19.27 -13.06 -21.65
CA ASN A 200 -18.48 -11.83 -21.57
C ASN A 200 -17.73 -11.63 -20.24
N ALA A 201 -17.74 -12.61 -19.33
CA ALA A 201 -17.06 -12.53 -18.03
C ALA A 201 -15.56 -12.19 -18.14
N SER A 202 -14.91 -12.47 -19.28
CA SER A 202 -13.53 -12.06 -19.54
C SER A 202 -13.33 -10.54 -19.45
N VAL A 203 -14.37 -9.72 -19.66
CA VAL A 203 -14.30 -8.26 -19.49
C VAL A 203 -14.01 -7.83 -18.06
N LEU A 204 -14.35 -8.66 -17.06
CA LEU A 204 -14.04 -8.36 -15.65
C LEU A 204 -12.53 -8.30 -15.41
N SER A 205 -11.78 -9.13 -16.14
CA SER A 205 -10.31 -9.14 -16.15
C SER A 205 -9.69 -8.10 -17.09
N TRP A 206 -10.51 -7.39 -17.87
CA TRP A 206 -10.01 -6.36 -18.78
C TRP A 206 -9.41 -5.21 -17.96
N LYS A 207 -8.26 -4.74 -18.40
CA LYS A 207 -7.58 -3.55 -17.87
C LYS A 207 -7.65 -2.48 -18.95
N LEU A 208 -7.69 -1.21 -18.55
CA LEU A 208 -7.60 -0.11 -19.52
C LEU A 208 -6.30 -0.31 -20.33
N PRO A 209 -6.36 -0.58 -21.65
CA PRO A 209 -5.17 -0.72 -22.45
C PRO A 209 -4.57 0.67 -22.55
N LEU A 210 -3.59 0.93 -21.71
CA LEU A 210 -2.61 1.99 -21.93
C LEU A 210 -1.93 1.57 -23.23
N GLN A 211 -2.47 2.06 -24.36
CA GLN A 211 -2.20 1.50 -25.67
C GLN A 211 -0.68 1.48 -25.88
N GLN A 212 -0.23 0.33 -26.40
CA GLN A 212 1.13 -0.08 -26.72
C GLN A 212 1.81 0.87 -27.72
N THR A 213 2.06 2.09 -27.32
CA THR A 213 3.30 2.73 -27.70
C THR A 213 4.28 2.36 -26.60
N ILE A 214 5.34 1.67 -26.99
CA ILE A 214 6.61 1.70 -26.28
C ILE A 214 7.04 3.18 -26.27
N VAL A 215 6.37 4.00 -25.49
CA VAL A 215 7.06 5.06 -24.80
C VAL A 215 7.54 4.32 -23.57
N GLU A 216 8.64 3.58 -23.72
CA GLU A 216 9.71 3.78 -22.73
C GLU A 216 9.69 5.28 -22.53
N ASP A 217 9.32 5.75 -21.34
CA ASP A 217 9.63 7.12 -21.00
C ASP A 217 11.12 7.23 -21.35
N GLN A 218 11.44 7.88 -22.48
CA GLN A 218 12.78 7.78 -23.06
C GLN A 218 13.80 8.41 -22.11
N ASN A 219 13.29 9.09 -21.06
CA ASN A 219 14.01 9.73 -19.99
C ASN A 219 13.90 8.99 -18.63
N TYR A 220 13.21 7.83 -18.54
CA TYR A 220 13.21 7.07 -17.28
C TYR A 220 14.59 6.44 -17.05
N VAL A 221 15.32 7.02 -16.11
CA VAL A 221 16.58 6.50 -15.61
C VAL A 221 16.34 5.88 -14.23
N PRO A 222 16.54 4.56 -14.07
CA PRO A 222 16.41 3.88 -12.79
C PRO A 222 17.16 4.60 -11.65
N ASN A 223 16.45 4.82 -10.54
CA ASN A 223 16.94 5.41 -9.29
C ASN A 223 17.15 6.93 -9.31
N GLU A 224 17.08 7.62 -10.45
CA GLU A 224 17.36 9.06 -10.50
C GLU A 224 16.35 9.85 -9.66
N GLN A 225 15.05 9.70 -9.98
CA GLN A 225 13.97 10.33 -9.22
C GLN A 225 13.96 9.89 -7.75
N LEU A 226 14.22 8.61 -7.49
CA LEU A 226 14.24 8.06 -6.12
C LEU A 226 15.35 8.68 -5.28
N ILE A 227 16.56 8.79 -5.82
CA ILE A 227 17.71 9.37 -5.11
C ILE A 227 17.43 10.84 -4.80
N ASP A 228 16.99 11.62 -5.78
CA ASP A 228 16.70 13.06 -5.57
C ASP A 228 15.60 13.27 -4.52
N THR A 229 14.57 12.43 -4.56
CA THR A 229 13.47 12.47 -3.60
C THR A 229 13.93 12.09 -2.19
N LEU A 230 14.82 11.09 -2.06
CA LEU A 230 15.40 10.68 -0.78
C LEU A 230 16.34 11.74 -0.21
N MET A 231 17.22 12.34 -1.03
CA MET A 231 18.09 13.44 -0.61
C MET A 231 17.27 14.61 -0.07
N THR A 232 16.14 14.92 -0.73
CA THR A 232 15.22 15.97 -0.27
C THR A 232 14.49 15.56 1.01
N GLY A 233 13.96 14.33 1.08
CA GLY A 233 13.13 13.86 2.20
C GLY A 233 13.91 13.60 3.48
N LEU A 234 15.18 13.19 3.38
CA LEU A 234 16.04 12.87 4.52
C LEU A 234 16.79 14.10 5.07
N ALA A 235 17.05 15.12 4.25
CA ALA A 235 17.79 16.33 4.65
C ALA A 235 17.27 17.05 5.92
N PRO A 236 15.96 17.10 6.22
CA PRO A 236 15.49 17.71 7.48
C PRO A 236 15.92 16.94 8.74
N PHE A 237 16.39 15.70 8.59
CA PHE A 237 16.60 14.75 9.69
C PHE A 237 18.02 14.19 9.75
N ASP A 238 18.84 14.39 8.71
CA ASP A 238 20.22 13.94 8.63
C ASP A 238 21.14 15.10 8.19
N GLU A 239 22.11 15.45 9.05
CA GLU A 239 22.97 16.61 8.83
C GLU A 239 23.99 16.40 7.68
N ASP A 240 24.40 15.15 7.41
CA ASP A 240 25.32 14.87 6.29
C ASP A 240 24.59 15.08 4.95
N ILE A 241 23.37 14.56 4.81
CA ILE A 241 22.53 14.76 3.63
C ILE A 241 22.17 16.25 3.46
N LYS A 242 21.81 16.94 4.55
CA LYS A 242 21.52 18.38 4.52
C LYS A 242 22.70 19.20 4.01
N LYS A 243 23.91 18.88 4.47
CA LYS A 243 25.13 19.52 4.00
C LYS A 243 25.39 19.23 2.52
N MET A 244 25.20 17.98 2.08
CA MET A 244 25.33 17.62 0.67
C MET A 244 24.39 18.43 -0.23
N ASN A 245 23.12 18.59 0.17
CA ASN A 245 22.16 19.39 -0.59
C ASN A 245 22.58 20.88 -0.64
N ALA A 246 23.02 21.44 0.49
CA ALA A 246 23.49 22.83 0.54
C ALA A 246 24.73 23.06 -0.34
N ASP A 247 25.65 22.10 -0.40
CA ASP A 247 26.82 22.16 -1.28
C ASP A 247 26.41 22.16 -2.77
N GLU A 248 25.41 21.36 -3.15
CA GLU A 248 24.89 21.32 -4.52
C GLU A 248 24.15 22.60 -4.91
N GLU A 249 23.40 23.22 -3.99
CA GLU A 249 22.79 24.54 -4.20
C GLU A 249 23.83 25.63 -4.47
N LEU A 250 25.05 25.47 -3.95
CA LEU A 250 26.20 26.34 -4.20
C LEU A 250 26.99 25.96 -5.47
N GLY A 251 26.56 24.94 -6.21
CA GLY A 251 27.21 24.47 -7.44
C GLY A 251 28.39 23.51 -7.22
N LEU A 252 28.56 22.96 -6.01
CA LEU A 252 29.56 21.93 -5.74
C LEU A 252 28.98 20.55 -6.08
N GLU A 253 29.39 19.97 -7.20
CA GLU A 253 28.93 18.63 -7.60
C GLU A 253 29.34 17.56 -6.58
N ARG A 254 28.36 16.75 -6.15
CA ARG A 254 28.58 15.59 -5.29
C ARG A 254 28.48 14.30 -6.10
N SER A 255 29.39 13.36 -5.82
CA SER A 255 29.39 12.05 -6.48
C SER A 255 28.11 11.29 -6.16
N ILE A 256 27.54 10.61 -7.15
CA ILE A 256 26.38 9.74 -6.97
C ILE A 256 26.63 8.63 -5.92
N LEU A 257 27.89 8.17 -5.80
CA LEU A 257 28.27 7.17 -4.80
C LEU A 257 28.17 7.73 -3.38
N ASP A 258 28.56 8.99 -3.18
CA ASP A 258 28.49 9.66 -1.87
C ASP A 258 27.02 9.85 -1.46
N LYS A 259 26.16 10.27 -2.40
CA LYS A 259 24.71 10.38 -2.18
C LYS A 259 24.10 9.03 -1.77
N ARG A 260 24.41 7.97 -2.52
CA ARG A 260 23.94 6.61 -2.22
C ARG A 260 24.41 6.16 -0.84
N GLU A 261 25.67 6.41 -0.49
CA GLU A 261 26.20 6.04 0.83
C GLU A 261 25.50 6.80 1.97
N ALA A 262 25.29 8.11 1.82
CA ALA A 262 24.60 8.94 2.81
C ALA A 262 23.16 8.46 3.03
N ILE A 263 22.40 8.23 1.95
CA ILE A 263 21.03 7.69 2.00
C ILE A 263 20.99 6.36 2.76
N LEU A 264 21.91 5.44 2.45
CA LEU A 264 21.94 4.11 3.06
C LEU A 264 22.30 4.16 4.56
N LYS A 265 23.18 5.08 4.97
CA LYS A 265 23.53 5.27 6.38
C LYS A 265 22.41 5.91 7.21
N ALA A 266 21.65 6.82 6.60
CA ALA A 266 20.56 7.50 7.27
C ALA A 266 19.42 6.55 7.63
N LEU A 267 19.12 5.55 6.79
CA LEU A 267 17.96 4.69 6.97
C LEU A 267 18.23 3.45 7.86
N PRO A 268 17.25 3.03 8.68
CA PRO A 268 17.26 1.74 9.38
C PRO A 268 17.66 0.55 8.52
N HIS A 269 18.55 -0.31 9.04
CA HIS A 269 19.14 -1.44 8.29
C HIS A 269 18.16 -2.32 7.50
N PRO A 270 16.98 -2.72 8.04
CA PRO A 270 16.02 -3.50 7.26
C PRO A 270 15.64 -2.84 5.93
N VAL A 271 15.45 -1.52 5.95
CA VAL A 271 15.05 -0.72 4.78
C VAL A 271 16.27 -0.40 3.91
N SER A 272 17.38 0.04 4.50
CA SER A 272 18.58 0.39 3.73
C SER A 272 19.22 -0.81 3.03
N GLU A 273 19.18 -2.03 3.59
CA GLU A 273 19.69 -3.21 2.89
C GLU A 273 18.84 -3.57 1.65
N GLN A 274 17.50 -3.40 1.71
CA GLN A 274 16.64 -3.58 0.54
C GLN A 274 16.86 -2.48 -0.50
N LEU A 275 17.02 -1.24 -0.05
CA LEU A 275 17.31 -0.10 -0.92
C LEU A 275 18.69 -0.26 -1.59
N ARG A 276 19.70 -0.76 -0.87
CA ARG A 276 21.05 -1.00 -1.42
C ARG A 276 20.99 -1.87 -2.67
N LYS A 277 20.19 -2.94 -2.67
CA LYS A 277 20.05 -3.82 -3.83
C LYS A 277 19.54 -3.06 -5.06
N LEU A 278 18.62 -2.12 -4.86
CA LEU A 278 18.08 -1.28 -5.93
C LEU A 278 19.12 -0.29 -6.48
N LEU A 279 20.00 0.22 -5.61
CA LEU A 279 21.01 1.25 -5.91
C LEU A 279 22.36 0.70 -6.41
N VAL A 280 22.63 -0.60 -6.27
CA VAL A 280 23.89 -1.22 -6.72
C VAL A 280 23.85 -1.48 -8.22
N ASP A 281 24.86 -0.98 -8.92
CA ASP A 281 25.04 -1.19 -10.36
C ASP A 281 25.81 -2.49 -10.65
N GLY A 282 25.51 -3.08 -11.81
CA GLY A 282 26.26 -4.24 -12.33
C GLY A 282 27.67 -3.87 -12.78
N GLY A 283 28.67 -4.60 -12.27
CA GLY A 283 30.08 -4.42 -12.64
C GLY A 283 30.67 -5.60 -13.45
N PRO A 284 31.82 -5.42 -14.12
CA PRO A 284 32.50 -6.50 -14.84
C PRO A 284 32.82 -7.67 -13.89
N GLY A 285 32.42 -8.90 -14.24
CA GLY A 285 32.67 -10.11 -13.43
C GLY A 285 31.49 -10.61 -12.59
N THR A 286 30.30 -10.03 -12.73
CA THR A 286 29.10 -10.36 -11.93
C THR A 286 28.01 -11.11 -12.71
N ALA A 287 28.41 -11.98 -13.65
CA ALA A 287 27.51 -12.63 -14.61
C ALA A 287 26.35 -13.45 -13.98
N ASN A 288 26.48 -13.88 -12.73
CA ASN A 288 25.45 -14.65 -12.00
C ASN A 288 24.70 -13.83 -10.92
N THR A 289 24.94 -12.53 -10.82
CA THR A 289 24.29 -11.67 -9.82
C THR A 289 23.10 -10.97 -10.47
N VAL A 290 21.92 -11.07 -9.85
CA VAL A 290 20.73 -10.32 -10.28
C VAL A 290 20.90 -8.87 -9.88
N PHE A 291 20.97 -7.97 -10.86
CA PHE A 291 20.94 -6.53 -10.65
C PHE A 291 19.55 -5.99 -10.91
N PHE A 292 19.24 -4.91 -10.19
CA PHE A 292 17.93 -4.29 -10.23
C PHE A 292 17.94 -2.98 -11.03
N ASN A 293 19.03 -2.66 -11.72
CA ASN A 293 19.25 -1.40 -12.43
C ASN A 293 18.58 -1.32 -13.83
N LYS A 294 17.69 -2.26 -14.16
CA LYS A 294 16.93 -2.29 -15.42
C LYS A 294 15.46 -2.57 -15.14
N THR A 295 14.57 -2.10 -16.02
CA THR A 295 13.14 -2.41 -15.93
C THR A 295 12.90 -3.91 -16.12
N GLY A 296 11.97 -4.46 -15.35
CA GLY A 296 11.61 -5.87 -15.38
C GLY A 296 11.13 -6.39 -14.04
N LEU A 297 10.68 -7.64 -14.01
CA LEU A 297 10.12 -8.28 -12.81
C LEU A 297 11.04 -8.18 -11.57
N PRO A 298 12.36 -8.46 -11.64
CA PRO A 298 13.22 -8.37 -10.45
C PRO A 298 13.23 -6.96 -9.84
N ARG A 299 13.36 -5.90 -10.65
CA ARG A 299 13.35 -4.51 -10.18
C ARG A 299 12.01 -4.15 -9.55
N PHE A 300 10.92 -4.49 -10.24
CA PHE A 300 9.57 -4.24 -9.74
C PHE A 300 9.32 -4.92 -8.39
N GLU A 301 9.68 -6.21 -8.27
CA GLU A 301 9.59 -6.94 -6.99
C GLU A 301 10.43 -6.27 -5.89
N GLN A 302 11.63 -5.80 -6.22
CA GLN A 302 12.51 -5.14 -5.25
C GLN A 302 11.95 -3.78 -4.78
N ILE A 303 11.31 -3.01 -5.67
CA ILE A 303 10.61 -1.76 -5.32
C ILE A 303 9.48 -2.04 -4.31
N VAL A 304 8.64 -3.03 -4.61
CA VAL A 304 7.53 -3.43 -3.73
C VAL A 304 8.04 -4.01 -2.40
N THR A 305 9.16 -4.74 -2.43
CA THR A 305 9.80 -5.30 -1.23
C THR A 305 10.33 -4.21 -0.30
N ILE A 306 10.86 -3.10 -0.82
CA ILE A 306 11.30 -1.97 0.01
C ILE A 306 10.10 -1.38 0.76
N PHE A 307 8.99 -1.16 0.05
CA PHE A 307 7.74 -0.68 0.62
C PHE A 307 7.21 -1.62 1.72
N SER A 308 7.08 -2.91 1.44
CA SER A 308 6.55 -3.87 2.42
C SER A 308 7.47 -4.02 3.62
N THR A 309 8.79 -4.08 3.43
CA THR A 309 9.76 -4.15 4.53
C THR A 309 9.65 -2.96 5.48
N GLN A 310 9.39 -1.76 4.95
CA GLN A 310 9.22 -0.57 5.78
C GLN A 310 7.89 -0.57 6.54
N PHE A 311 6.79 -0.98 5.90
CA PHE A 311 5.50 -1.14 6.57
C PHE A 311 5.51 -2.23 7.65
N GLU A 312 6.20 -3.34 7.38
CA GLU A 312 6.42 -4.42 8.33
C GLU A 312 7.18 -3.92 9.57
N LEU A 313 8.27 -3.19 9.36
CA LEU A 313 9.03 -2.61 10.47
C LEU A 313 8.15 -1.67 11.31
N LEU A 314 7.30 -0.85 10.69
CA LEU A 314 6.34 -0.02 11.42
C LEU A 314 5.35 -0.84 12.24
N ALA A 315 4.80 -1.91 11.67
CA ALA A 315 3.88 -2.78 12.37
C ALA A 315 4.52 -3.43 13.60
N TYR A 316 5.78 -3.89 13.51
CA TYR A 316 6.49 -4.45 14.67
C TYR A 316 6.87 -3.40 15.70
N VAL A 317 7.16 -2.16 15.29
CA VAL A 317 7.32 -1.03 16.22
C VAL A 317 6.02 -0.76 16.98
N MET A 318 4.87 -0.85 16.31
CA MET A 318 3.57 -0.71 16.96
C MET A 318 3.26 -1.86 17.91
N LEU A 319 3.53 -3.12 17.52
CA LEU A 319 3.35 -4.28 18.39
C LEU A 319 4.24 -4.22 19.64
N ALA A 320 5.49 -3.80 19.48
CA ALA A 320 6.39 -3.56 20.60
C ALA A 320 5.85 -2.47 21.55
N GLN A 321 5.37 -1.34 21.02
CA GLN A 321 4.74 -0.31 21.84
C GLN A 321 3.45 -0.77 22.53
N LEU A 322 2.65 -1.61 21.87
CA LEU A 322 1.48 -2.21 22.48
C LEU A 322 1.87 -3.06 23.69
N TRP A 323 2.94 -3.84 23.57
CA TRP A 323 3.44 -4.61 24.71
C TRP A 323 3.92 -3.69 25.84
N GLU A 324 4.69 -2.63 25.53
CA GLU A 324 5.09 -1.63 26.54
C GLU A 324 3.90 -1.03 27.29
N LEU A 325 2.76 -0.81 26.61
CA LEU A 325 1.53 -0.36 27.27
C LEU A 325 1.05 -1.35 28.35
N PHE A 326 1.03 -2.65 28.04
CA PHE A 326 0.66 -3.70 29.01
C PHE A 326 1.66 -3.85 30.15
N VAL A 327 2.95 -3.65 29.88
CA VAL A 327 3.99 -3.68 30.94
C VAL A 327 3.82 -2.50 31.90
N LYS A 328 3.46 -1.31 31.39
CA LYS A 328 3.30 -0.09 32.19
C LYS A 328 1.95 -0.01 32.92
N LYS A 329 0.88 -0.58 32.35
CA LYS A 329 -0.50 -0.42 32.84
C LYS A 329 -1.13 -1.80 33.01
N SER A 330 -1.60 -2.11 34.21
CA SER A 330 -2.24 -3.39 34.54
C SER A 330 -3.69 -3.51 34.05
N ASP A 331 -4.36 -2.38 33.81
CA ASP A 331 -5.82 -2.33 33.60
C ASP A 331 -6.18 -1.99 32.14
N VAL A 332 -5.41 -2.53 31.19
CA VAL A 332 -5.62 -2.31 29.75
C VAL A 332 -6.70 -3.26 29.25
N VAL A 333 -7.84 -2.71 28.85
CA VAL A 333 -8.94 -3.41 28.17
C VAL A 333 -8.95 -3.02 26.70
N ILE A 334 -8.97 -4.03 25.83
CA ILE A 334 -9.03 -3.87 24.37
C ILE A 334 -10.35 -4.42 23.87
N GLU A 335 -10.97 -3.71 22.93
CA GLU A 335 -12.21 -4.13 22.27
C GLU A 335 -12.03 -5.43 21.49
N GLN A 336 -13.07 -6.26 21.44
CA GLN A 336 -12.99 -7.60 20.82
C GLN A 336 -12.61 -7.54 19.34
N GLU A 337 -13.10 -6.55 18.59
CA GLU A 337 -12.75 -6.36 17.17
C GLU A 337 -11.24 -6.15 16.97
N ALA A 338 -10.62 -5.31 17.83
CA ALA A 338 -9.19 -5.07 17.77
C ALA A 338 -8.37 -6.31 18.17
N LEU A 339 -8.85 -7.08 19.17
CA LEU A 339 -8.26 -8.36 19.53
C LEU A 339 -8.32 -9.37 18.38
N ASP A 340 -9.44 -9.44 17.65
CA ASP A 340 -9.59 -10.38 16.53
C ASP A 340 -8.66 -10.03 15.36
N ILE A 341 -8.43 -8.74 15.09
CA ILE A 341 -7.45 -8.28 14.09
C ILE A 341 -6.04 -8.72 14.50
N ILE A 342 -5.63 -8.46 15.74
CA ILE A 342 -4.28 -8.83 16.22
C ILE A 342 -4.15 -10.37 16.27
N ARG A 343 -5.18 -11.09 16.71
CA ARG A 343 -5.21 -12.56 16.72
C ARG A 343 -5.03 -13.12 15.32
N THR A 344 -5.75 -12.57 14.34
CA THR A 344 -5.65 -12.99 12.94
C THR A 344 -4.24 -12.79 12.41
N PHE A 345 -3.61 -11.65 12.73
CA PHE A 345 -2.22 -11.39 12.38
C PHE A 345 -1.25 -12.41 12.99
N MET A 346 -1.47 -12.87 14.23
CA MET A 346 -0.57 -13.82 14.89
C MET A 346 -0.69 -15.26 14.38
N LEU A 347 -1.83 -15.68 13.80
CA LEU A 347 -2.23 -17.10 13.68
C LEU A 347 -2.50 -17.63 12.26
N THR A 348 -2.16 -16.90 11.20
CA THR A 348 -2.56 -17.21 9.81
C THR A 348 -2.42 -18.71 9.44
N ASP A 349 -3.45 -19.24 8.78
CA ASP A 349 -3.68 -20.69 8.61
C ASP A 349 -2.66 -21.43 7.71
N ALA A 350 -2.74 -22.77 7.76
CA ALA A 350 -1.85 -23.71 7.09
C ALA A 350 -1.83 -23.61 5.55
N ALA A 351 -2.73 -22.83 4.93
CA ALA A 351 -2.73 -22.60 3.49
C ALA A 351 -1.79 -21.44 3.06
N GLY A 352 -1.26 -20.65 4.01
CA GLY A 352 -0.25 -19.63 3.74
C GLY A 352 -0.70 -18.53 2.77
N LYS A 353 -2.02 -18.39 2.53
CA LYS A 353 -2.61 -17.36 1.69
C LYS A 353 -3.25 -16.30 2.56
N GLY A 354 -2.45 -15.32 2.94
CA GLY A 354 -2.92 -14.11 3.60
C GLY A 354 -1.77 -13.15 3.69
N SER A 355 -1.68 -12.22 2.74
CA SER A 355 -0.86 -11.02 2.91
C SER A 355 -1.34 -10.37 4.20
N HIS A 356 -0.48 -10.26 5.21
CA HIS A 356 -0.86 -9.58 6.45
C HIS A 356 -1.18 -8.12 6.10
N ASP A 357 -2.37 -7.65 6.48
CA ASP A 357 -2.70 -6.24 6.36
C ASP A 357 -2.00 -5.46 7.48
N TYR A 358 -0.71 -5.20 7.27
CA TYR A 358 0.12 -4.40 8.18
C TYR A 358 -0.45 -2.99 8.36
N GLY A 359 -1.14 -2.44 7.36
CA GLY A 359 -1.80 -1.15 7.45
C GLY A 359 -2.91 -1.15 8.49
N LYS A 360 -3.81 -2.15 8.40
CA LYS A 360 -4.90 -2.33 9.36
C LYS A 360 -4.39 -2.60 10.78
N LEU A 361 -3.32 -3.38 10.91
CA LEU A 361 -2.69 -3.64 12.21
C LEU A 361 -2.14 -2.33 12.83
N VAL A 362 -1.40 -1.53 12.06
CA VAL A 362 -0.87 -0.24 12.52
C VAL A 362 -2.01 0.70 12.94
N GLU A 363 -3.06 0.81 12.13
CA GLU A 363 -4.24 1.63 12.46
C GLU A 363 -4.90 1.18 13.78
N THR A 364 -5.10 -0.13 13.94
CA THR A 364 -5.75 -0.73 15.11
C THR A 364 -4.96 -0.45 16.39
N ILE A 365 -3.65 -0.71 16.37
CA ILE A 365 -2.80 -0.49 17.53
C ILE A 365 -2.73 1.00 17.89
N ARG A 366 -2.68 1.89 16.90
CA ARG A 366 -2.70 3.34 17.17
C ARG A 366 -3.95 3.78 17.91
N LYS A 367 -5.13 3.34 17.49
CA LYS A 367 -6.39 3.65 18.18
C LYS A 367 -6.38 3.17 19.63
N ILE A 368 -5.78 2.00 19.90
CA ILE A 368 -5.56 1.51 21.26
C ILE A 368 -4.65 2.48 22.04
N LEU A 369 -3.47 2.82 21.51
CA LEU A 369 -2.53 3.73 22.19
C LEU A 369 -3.15 5.12 22.45
N ASP A 370 -3.88 5.67 21.48
CA ASP A 370 -4.60 6.95 21.61
C ASP A 370 -5.66 6.91 22.72
N THR A 371 -6.41 5.81 22.84
CA THR A 371 -7.42 5.61 23.90
C THR A 371 -6.80 5.72 25.30
N TYR A 372 -5.57 5.21 25.45
CA TYR A 372 -4.83 5.25 26.71
C TYR A 372 -3.93 6.48 26.89
N ASN A 373 -3.98 7.44 25.95
CA ASN A 373 -3.09 8.60 25.89
C ASN A 373 -1.60 8.22 26.01
N GLU A 374 -1.21 7.06 25.46
CA GLU A 374 0.18 6.62 25.48
C GLU A 374 0.98 7.39 24.41
N PRO A 375 2.10 8.05 24.76
CA PRO A 375 2.92 8.72 23.78
C PRO A 375 3.60 7.71 22.86
N TYR A 376 3.48 7.93 21.55
CA TYR A 376 4.17 7.11 20.56
C TYR A 376 5.68 7.19 20.73
N PHE A 377 6.37 6.04 20.69
CA PHE A 377 7.83 6.03 20.61
C PHE A 377 8.32 6.72 19.31
N VAL A 378 7.57 6.54 18.23
CA VAL A 378 7.72 7.23 16.95
C VAL A 378 6.58 8.27 16.79
N PRO A 379 6.75 9.51 17.27
CA PRO A 379 5.70 10.52 17.24
C PRO A 379 5.23 10.89 15.83
N GLU A 380 6.10 10.77 14.83
CA GLU A 380 5.78 11.10 13.43
C GLU A 380 4.69 10.21 12.83
N LEU A 381 4.42 9.04 13.42
CA LEU A 381 3.30 8.20 13.01
C LEU A 381 1.97 8.92 13.14
N LYS A 382 1.79 9.76 14.17
CA LYS A 382 0.55 10.51 14.35
C LYS A 382 0.27 11.41 13.14
N GLU A 383 1.26 12.19 12.74
CA GLU A 383 1.23 13.07 11.57
C GLU A 383 1.07 12.29 10.26
N LEU A 384 1.70 11.11 10.16
CA LEU A 384 1.61 10.29 8.94
C LEU A 384 0.17 9.88 8.63
N ALA A 385 -0.64 9.43 9.60
CA ALA A 385 -2.04 9.07 9.27
C ALA A 385 -2.86 10.28 8.85
N GLN A 386 -2.66 11.43 9.50
CA GLN A 386 -3.34 12.66 9.11
C GLN A 386 -2.98 13.02 7.65
N ARG A 387 -1.70 12.94 7.29
CA ARG A 387 -1.26 13.17 5.92
C ARG A 387 -1.83 12.15 4.93
N ILE A 388 -1.93 10.88 5.30
CA ILE A 388 -2.55 9.86 4.45
C ILE A 388 -4.02 10.20 4.17
N SER A 389 -4.75 10.77 5.14
CA SER A 389 -6.14 11.20 4.91
C SER A 389 -6.28 12.51 4.13
N GLU A 390 -5.27 13.37 4.14
CA GLU A 390 -5.31 14.71 3.50
C GLU A 390 -4.66 14.76 2.11
N ASP A 391 -3.68 13.88 1.85
CA ASP A 391 -2.90 13.85 0.62
C ASP A 391 -3.30 12.65 -0.26
N ASP A 392 -4.19 12.91 -1.22
CA ASP A 392 -4.64 11.93 -2.21
C ASP A 392 -3.47 11.27 -2.95
N GLN A 393 -2.37 11.98 -3.21
CA GLN A 393 -1.23 11.40 -3.93
C GLN A 393 -0.51 10.36 -3.09
N LEU A 394 -0.32 10.64 -1.79
CA LEU A 394 0.27 9.70 -0.83
C LEU A 394 -0.64 8.49 -0.61
N SER A 395 -1.93 8.71 -0.36
CA SER A 395 -2.92 7.63 -0.19
C SER A 395 -2.96 6.70 -1.40
N ASN A 396 -2.95 7.26 -2.61
CA ASN A 396 -2.90 6.50 -3.86
C ASN A 396 -1.57 5.75 -4.03
N ALA A 397 -0.43 6.33 -3.63
CA ALA A 397 0.85 5.65 -3.69
C ALA A 397 0.90 4.42 -2.76
N ILE A 398 0.41 4.56 -1.53
CA ILE A 398 0.34 3.46 -0.55
C ILE A 398 -0.61 2.37 -1.05
N SER A 399 -1.81 2.76 -1.49
CA SER A 399 -2.80 1.83 -2.06
C SER A 399 -2.24 1.03 -3.23
N PHE A 400 -1.59 1.73 -4.18
CA PHE A 400 -0.98 1.12 -5.35
C PHE A 400 0.07 0.08 -4.95
N LEU A 401 1.03 0.45 -4.10
CA LEU A 401 2.13 -0.45 -3.71
C LEU A 401 1.62 -1.65 -2.90
N HIS A 402 0.60 -1.46 -2.05
CA HIS A 402 -0.05 -2.55 -1.33
C HIS A 402 -0.74 -3.53 -2.28
N GLN A 403 -1.48 -3.03 -3.27
CA GLN A 403 -2.10 -3.87 -4.30
C GLN A 403 -1.05 -4.64 -5.11
N GLN A 404 0.07 -4.00 -5.47
CA GLN A 404 1.15 -4.68 -6.18
C GLN A 404 1.81 -5.76 -5.33
N HIS A 405 1.93 -5.55 -4.02
CA HIS A 405 2.42 -6.57 -3.07
C HIS A 405 1.53 -7.82 -3.09
N GLN A 406 0.22 -7.64 -2.95
CA GLN A 406 -0.74 -8.76 -3.01
C GLN A 406 -0.67 -9.51 -4.36
N LYS A 407 -0.61 -8.78 -5.47
CA LYS A 407 -0.51 -9.38 -6.81
C LYS A 407 0.79 -10.18 -7.02
N LEU A 408 1.90 -9.74 -6.42
CA LEU A 408 3.16 -10.48 -6.43
C LEU A 408 3.07 -11.77 -5.61
N ASP A 409 2.41 -11.73 -4.44
CA ASP A 409 2.16 -12.92 -3.61
C ASP A 409 1.32 -13.95 -4.36
N GLU A 410 0.30 -13.50 -5.09
CA GLU A 410 -0.58 -14.32 -5.93
C GLU A 410 0.06 -14.77 -7.26
N ARG A 411 1.26 -14.29 -7.59
CA ARG A 411 1.97 -14.52 -8.86
C ARG A 411 1.14 -14.12 -10.09
N SER A 412 0.34 -13.05 -9.98
CA SER A 412 -0.58 -12.60 -11.02
C SER A 412 0.01 -11.55 -11.98
N ILE A 413 1.27 -11.14 -11.78
CA ILE A 413 1.95 -10.13 -12.62
C ILE A 413 2.91 -10.80 -13.61
N GLY A 414 2.67 -10.58 -14.90
CA GLY A 414 3.55 -11.03 -15.98
C GLY A 414 4.83 -10.20 -16.12
N ALA A 415 5.86 -10.75 -16.79
CA ALA A 415 7.14 -10.06 -16.97
C ALA A 415 7.04 -8.74 -17.73
N ASP A 416 6.21 -8.68 -18.78
CA ASP A 416 5.98 -7.47 -19.57
C ASP A 416 5.21 -6.41 -18.78
N GLU A 417 4.21 -6.83 -18.00
CA GLU A 417 3.45 -5.95 -17.11
C GLU A 417 4.36 -5.35 -16.04
N ALA A 418 5.21 -6.17 -15.40
CA ALA A 418 6.17 -5.68 -14.41
C ALA A 418 7.17 -4.67 -15.00
N LYS A 419 7.62 -4.89 -16.25
CA LYS A 419 8.51 -3.94 -16.95
C LYS A 419 7.83 -2.58 -17.14
N GLN A 420 6.54 -2.57 -17.47
CA GLN A 420 5.74 -1.35 -17.66
C GLN A 420 5.42 -0.66 -16.33
N LEU A 421 5.28 -1.42 -15.25
CA LEU A 421 4.99 -0.87 -13.91
C LEU A 421 6.20 -0.24 -13.24
N CYS A 422 7.44 -0.59 -13.62
CA CYS A 422 8.65 -0.09 -12.94
C CYS A 422 8.70 1.44 -12.74
N PRO A 423 8.47 2.29 -13.77
CA PRO A 423 8.54 3.75 -13.60
C PRO A 423 7.48 4.27 -12.62
N THR A 424 6.24 3.81 -12.75
CA THR A 424 5.15 4.20 -11.84
C THR A 424 5.42 3.70 -10.42
N ALA A 425 5.86 2.46 -10.25
CA ALA A 425 6.16 1.92 -8.94
C ALA A 425 7.32 2.66 -8.24
N GLU A 426 8.36 3.04 -8.98
CA GLU A 426 9.43 3.89 -8.44
C GLU A 426 8.94 5.27 -8.07
N GLN A 427 8.10 5.90 -8.89
CA GLN A 427 7.49 7.19 -8.56
C GLN A 427 6.66 7.10 -7.26
N LYS A 428 5.81 6.07 -7.12
CA LYS A 428 5.00 5.87 -5.91
C LYS A 428 5.88 5.57 -4.69
N LEU A 429 6.91 4.74 -4.85
CA LEU A 429 7.88 4.46 -3.79
C LEU A 429 8.61 5.74 -3.37
N SER A 430 9.06 6.55 -4.34
CA SER A 430 9.75 7.81 -4.08
C SER A 430 8.88 8.76 -3.25
N LEU A 431 7.61 8.93 -3.64
CA LEU A 431 6.65 9.74 -2.89
C LEU A 431 6.48 9.21 -1.47
N PHE A 432 6.25 7.90 -1.31
CA PHE A 432 6.12 7.28 0.01
C PHE A 432 7.38 7.52 0.88
N MET A 433 8.57 7.23 0.35
CA MET A 433 9.83 7.40 1.06
C MET A 433 10.08 8.85 1.49
N LYS A 434 9.65 9.84 0.69
CA LYS A 434 9.73 11.27 1.04
C LYS A 434 8.98 11.58 2.34
N HIS A 435 7.77 11.07 2.48
CA HIS A 435 6.96 11.26 3.69
C HIS A 435 7.48 10.47 4.89
N MET A 436 8.35 9.50 4.64
CA MET A 436 9.00 8.65 5.64
C MET A 436 10.43 9.11 6.00
N GLY A 437 10.88 10.28 5.53
CA GLY A 437 12.25 10.76 5.75
C GLY A 437 12.67 10.85 7.22
N TRP A 438 11.71 11.01 8.14
CA TRP A 438 11.95 11.02 9.58
C TRP A 438 12.46 9.67 10.14
N PHE A 439 12.41 8.58 9.35
CA PHE A 439 13.08 7.32 9.70
C PHE A 439 14.57 7.51 10.00
N ALA A 440 15.20 8.56 9.45
CA ALA A 440 16.60 8.90 9.73
C ALA A 440 16.89 9.22 11.20
N LYS A 441 15.87 9.55 12.00
CA LYS A 441 16.02 9.76 13.44
C LYS A 441 16.23 8.48 14.23
N TYR A 442 16.15 7.31 13.60
CA TYR A 442 16.12 6.03 14.29
C TYR A 442 17.18 5.07 13.74
N THR A 443 17.84 4.34 14.64
CA THR A 443 18.81 3.29 14.28
C THR A 443 18.44 2.00 14.99
N LEU A 444 18.58 0.86 14.32
CA LEU A 444 18.46 -0.44 15.00
C LEU A 444 19.82 -0.89 15.54
N VAL A 445 19.77 -1.53 16.69
CA VAL A 445 20.94 -2.08 17.37
C VAL A 445 20.61 -3.49 17.84
N SER A 446 21.51 -4.44 17.57
CA SER A 446 21.42 -5.81 18.10
C SER A 446 22.26 -5.91 19.37
N ILE A 447 21.65 -6.28 20.50
CA ILE A 447 22.30 -6.46 21.79
C ILE A 447 22.58 -7.95 22.00
N LYS A 448 23.86 -8.33 22.07
CA LYS A 448 24.27 -9.73 22.25
C LYS A 448 24.37 -10.13 23.72
N ALA A 449 24.94 -9.24 24.54
CA ALA A 449 25.16 -9.52 25.95
C ALA A 449 25.34 -8.21 26.73
N ILE A 450 25.06 -8.27 28.03
CA ILE A 450 25.23 -7.15 28.95
C ILE A 450 26.02 -7.64 30.16
N ASP A 451 27.23 -7.11 30.34
CA ASP A 451 28.04 -7.38 31.53
C ASP A 451 27.68 -6.39 32.65
N VAL A 452 27.52 -6.90 33.88
CA VAL A 452 27.32 -6.07 35.07
C VAL A 452 28.66 -5.72 35.70
N LEU A 453 29.01 -4.44 35.72
CA LEU A 453 30.23 -3.89 36.31
C LEU A 453 29.93 -3.27 37.68
N LYS A 454 30.17 -4.02 38.75
CA LYS A 454 30.00 -3.54 40.14
C LYS A 454 31.32 -3.63 40.92
N TYR A 455 32.04 -2.52 41.00
CA TYR A 455 33.25 -2.41 41.81
C TYR A 455 32.95 -1.83 43.19
N ARG A 456 33.79 -2.13 44.19
CA ARG A 456 33.62 -1.66 45.59
C ARG A 456 33.51 -0.13 45.71
N HIS A 457 34.16 0.62 44.82
CA HIS A 457 34.14 2.09 44.81
C HIS A 457 32.95 2.69 44.05
N LEU A 458 32.18 1.88 43.30
CA LEU A 458 31.01 2.33 42.57
C LEU A 458 29.76 2.20 43.42
N LYS A 459 29.09 3.34 43.69
CA LYS A 459 27.84 3.38 44.46
C LYS A 459 26.71 2.60 43.76
N GLU A 460 26.60 2.71 42.44
CA GLU A 460 25.63 2.00 41.59
C GLU A 460 26.33 1.05 40.60
N PRO A 461 25.71 -0.05 40.16
CA PRO A 461 26.25 -0.88 39.08
C PRO A 461 26.29 -0.10 37.77
N ARG A 462 27.26 -0.42 36.92
CA ARG A 462 27.30 0.00 35.51
C ARG A 462 27.06 -1.21 34.61
N TYR A 463 26.54 -0.97 33.42
CA TYR A 463 26.24 -2.01 32.46
C TYR A 463 27.06 -1.81 31.21
N LYS A 464 27.75 -2.85 30.76
CA LYS A 464 28.49 -2.83 29.50
C LYS A 464 27.76 -3.68 28.49
N ALA A 465 27.10 -3.03 27.54
CA ALA A 465 26.40 -3.69 26.45
C ALA A 465 27.38 -3.98 25.31
N ARG A 466 27.42 -5.25 24.88
CA ARG A 466 28.06 -5.65 23.63
C ARG A 466 27.00 -5.60 22.54
N MET A 467 27.16 -4.69 21.60
CA MET A 467 26.13 -4.41 20.62
C MET A 467 26.66 -4.20 19.21
N VAL A 468 25.81 -4.48 18.23
CA VAL A 468 26.10 -4.28 16.80
C VAL A 468 25.15 -3.21 16.29
N ARG A 469 25.70 -2.06 15.90
CA ARG A 469 24.89 -1.00 15.25
C ARG A 469 24.56 -1.43 13.84
N LEU A 470 23.27 -1.55 13.56
CA LEU A 470 22.75 -1.99 12.27
C LEU A 470 22.66 -0.76 11.36
N ILE A 471 23.82 -0.38 10.82
CA ILE A 471 23.97 0.72 9.87
C ILE A 471 24.58 0.15 8.60
N GLN A 472 23.98 0.45 7.45
CA GLN A 472 24.49 -0.01 6.18
C GLN A 472 25.86 0.63 5.90
N ARG A 473 26.88 -0.19 5.72
CA ARG A 473 28.21 0.23 5.24
C ARG A 473 28.65 -0.71 4.12
N PHE A 474 29.44 -0.20 3.18
CA PHE A 474 30.06 -1.04 2.15
C PHE A 474 31.09 -2.03 2.73
N VAL A 475 31.60 -1.78 3.94
CA VAL A 475 32.63 -2.59 4.64
C VAL A 475 32.04 -3.50 5.73
N GLY A 476 30.74 -3.76 5.71
CA GLY A 476 30.06 -4.61 6.70
C GLY A 476 29.70 -3.90 8.01
N LEU A 477 29.15 -4.65 8.96
CA LEU A 477 28.66 -4.13 10.25
C LEU A 477 29.80 -3.93 11.27
N ALA A 478 29.63 -2.95 12.16
CA ALA A 478 30.58 -2.67 13.24
C ALA A 478 30.04 -3.18 14.59
N GLU A 479 30.89 -3.86 15.35
CA GLU A 479 30.62 -4.25 16.73
C GLU A 479 31.22 -3.21 17.67
N ASP A 480 30.38 -2.62 18.50
CA ASP A 480 30.73 -1.57 19.46
C ASP A 480 30.45 -2.05 20.89
N GLN A 481 31.26 -1.61 21.84
CA GLN A 481 31.01 -1.82 23.27
C GLN A 481 30.67 -0.49 23.91
N GLU A 482 29.47 -0.38 24.48
CA GLU A 482 29.00 0.83 25.12
C GLU A 482 28.78 0.58 26.62
N ILE A 483 29.34 1.46 27.44
CA ILE A 483 29.14 1.44 28.88
C ILE A 483 28.04 2.45 29.20
N SER A 484 26.95 1.97 29.79
CA SER A 484 25.82 2.77 30.22
C SER A 484 25.60 2.63 31.72
N ASP A 485 25.08 3.68 32.35
CA ASP A 485 24.58 3.62 33.72
C ASP A 485 23.13 3.06 33.76
N SER A 486 22.46 2.91 32.61
CA SER A 486 21.11 2.37 32.47
C SER A 486 21.12 0.92 31.98
N LEU A 487 20.22 0.10 32.52
CA LEU A 487 20.00 -1.27 32.08
C LEU A 487 19.32 -1.27 30.70
N MET A 488 19.74 -2.17 29.82
CA MET A 488 19.15 -2.44 28.51
C MET A 488 18.64 -3.88 28.48
N ASP A 489 17.92 -4.26 27.43
CA ASP A 489 17.45 -5.63 27.25
C ASP A 489 18.48 -6.49 26.51
N CYS A 490 18.82 -7.65 27.09
CA CYS A 490 19.73 -8.61 26.48
C CYS A 490 19.06 -9.44 25.37
N ASP A 491 19.86 -10.05 24.50
CA ASP A 491 19.42 -10.92 23.41
C ASP A 491 18.30 -10.31 22.55
N SER A 492 18.43 -9.02 22.25
CA SER A 492 17.34 -8.20 21.73
C SER A 492 17.76 -7.34 20.54
N VAL A 493 16.77 -6.97 19.72
CA VAL A 493 16.89 -5.93 18.71
C VAL A 493 16.18 -4.68 19.22
N LEU A 494 16.93 -3.61 19.39
CA LEU A 494 16.42 -2.33 19.89
C LEU A 494 16.32 -1.32 18.75
N MET A 495 15.25 -0.53 18.74
CA MET A 495 15.16 0.70 17.95
C MET A 495 15.53 1.88 18.85
N MET A 496 16.59 2.59 18.51
CA MET A 496 17.11 3.72 19.29
C MET A 496 16.84 5.04 18.56
N LYS A 497 16.50 6.09 19.31
CA LYS A 497 16.43 7.46 18.78
C LYS A 497 17.83 8.04 18.61
N ALA A 498 17.96 9.02 17.70
CA ALA A 498 19.16 9.83 17.53
C ALA A 498 19.64 10.38 18.89
N GLY A 499 20.89 10.12 19.25
CA GLY A 499 21.46 10.46 20.56
C GLY A 499 21.51 9.30 21.58
N GLY A 500 20.91 8.14 21.28
CA GLY A 500 21.25 6.86 21.90
C GLY A 500 20.74 6.59 23.33
N LYS A 501 19.93 7.48 23.92
CA LYS A 501 19.44 7.30 25.30
C LYS A 501 18.08 6.63 25.42
N GLU A 502 17.21 6.85 24.45
CA GLU A 502 15.87 6.27 24.42
C GLU A 502 15.82 5.13 23.40
N PHE A 503 15.25 3.99 23.81
CA PHE A 503 15.10 2.82 22.96
C PHE A 503 13.73 2.16 23.15
N LEU A 504 13.33 1.39 22.15
CA LEU A 504 12.19 0.48 22.17
C LEU A 504 12.69 -0.92 21.82
N ASN A 505 12.34 -1.92 22.64
CA ASN A 505 12.69 -3.30 22.36
C ASN A 505 11.73 -3.91 21.33
N LEU A 506 12.25 -4.33 20.17
CA LEU A 506 11.46 -4.93 19.10
C LEU A 506 11.40 -6.45 19.19
N THR A 507 12.21 -7.08 20.03
CA THR A 507 12.17 -8.52 20.26
C THR A 507 10.94 -8.85 21.12
N PRO A 508 10.16 -9.89 20.77
CA PRO A 508 10.44 -11.00 19.87
C PRO A 508 9.95 -10.81 18.42
N PHE A 509 9.34 -9.67 18.08
CA PHE A 509 8.78 -9.43 16.74
C PHE A 509 9.86 -9.22 15.67
N VAL A 510 10.97 -8.59 16.05
CA VAL A 510 12.19 -8.50 15.27
C VAL A 510 13.32 -9.15 16.05
N ILE A 511 14.02 -10.09 15.41
CA ILE A 511 15.12 -10.82 16.04
C ILE A 511 16.36 -10.76 15.16
N ASP A 512 17.52 -10.86 15.79
CA ASP A 512 18.78 -11.19 15.16
C ASP A 512 19.13 -12.63 15.54
N GLU A 513 19.05 -13.57 14.59
CA GLU A 513 19.40 -14.98 14.85
C GLU A 513 20.83 -15.10 15.40
N ASN A 514 21.71 -14.19 14.97
CA ASN A 514 23.11 -14.16 15.35
C ASN A 514 23.38 -13.39 16.65
N ALA A 515 22.36 -12.76 17.25
CA ALA A 515 22.48 -12.24 18.62
C ALA A 515 22.67 -13.38 19.63
N PHE A 516 22.09 -14.56 19.33
CA PHE A 516 22.17 -15.77 20.15
C PHE A 516 23.44 -16.60 19.91
N ASP A 517 24.33 -16.19 19.00
CA ASP A 517 25.62 -16.83 18.72
C ASP A 517 26.79 -15.85 18.92
N GLU A 518 27.56 -16.06 19.98
CA GLU A 518 28.72 -15.23 20.33
C GLU A 518 29.82 -15.18 19.23
N LYS A 519 29.84 -16.16 18.32
CA LYS A 519 30.82 -16.27 17.23
C LYS A 519 30.38 -15.56 15.95
N ALA A 520 29.11 -15.18 15.82
CA ALA A 520 28.60 -14.56 14.61
C ALA A 520 28.97 -13.06 14.55
N SER A 521 29.51 -12.63 13.41
CA SER A 521 29.99 -11.26 13.19
C SER A 521 29.02 -10.38 12.40
N ILE A 522 28.05 -10.97 11.69
CA ILE A 522 27.10 -10.26 10.83
C ILE A 522 25.70 -10.50 11.37
N ALA A 523 24.92 -9.45 11.61
CA ALA A 523 23.53 -9.60 12.03
C ALA A 523 22.71 -10.32 10.96
N LYS A 524 21.81 -11.20 11.40
CA LYS A 524 20.92 -11.96 10.55
C LYS A 524 19.49 -11.74 11.01
N LEU A 525 18.90 -10.66 10.49
CA LEU A 525 17.61 -10.16 10.95
C LEU A 525 16.45 -10.95 10.37
N TYR A 526 15.48 -11.24 11.23
CA TYR A 526 14.19 -11.81 10.87
C TYR A 526 13.04 -11.00 11.46
N PHE A 527 11.95 -10.99 10.72
CA PHE A 527 10.65 -10.51 11.16
C PHE A 527 9.77 -11.70 11.50
N PHE A 528 9.02 -11.59 12.60
CA PHE A 528 7.99 -12.55 12.94
C PHE A 528 6.98 -12.64 11.79
N ASP A 529 6.68 -13.84 11.32
CA ASP A 529 5.72 -14.06 10.25
C ASP A 529 4.39 -14.53 10.83
N ARG A 530 4.38 -15.68 11.51
CA ARG A 530 3.18 -16.25 12.12
C ARG A 530 3.49 -17.31 13.16
N TYR A 531 2.50 -17.66 13.97
CA TYR A 531 2.49 -18.89 14.76
C TYR A 531 1.69 -19.97 14.02
N ASP A 532 2.36 -21.05 13.63
CA ASP A 532 1.72 -22.21 13.03
C ASP A 532 1.22 -23.17 14.11
N LYS A 533 -0.09 -23.17 14.35
CA LYS A 533 -0.75 -24.05 15.33
C LYS A 533 -0.54 -25.53 15.03
N ALA A 534 -0.47 -25.92 13.76
CA ALA A 534 -0.36 -27.33 13.39
C ALA A 534 0.99 -27.92 13.81
N SER A 535 2.06 -27.13 13.72
CA SER A 535 3.40 -27.55 14.13
C SER A 535 3.86 -27.00 15.48
N GLY A 536 3.06 -26.14 16.12
CA GLY A 536 3.39 -25.48 17.38
C GLY A 536 4.63 -24.59 17.28
N ALA A 537 4.88 -24.00 16.11
CA ALA A 537 6.13 -23.31 15.78
C ALA A 537 5.91 -21.83 15.44
N PHE A 538 6.85 -20.99 15.85
CA PHE A 538 6.93 -19.60 15.41
C PHE A 538 7.76 -19.54 14.13
N LEU A 539 7.19 -18.97 13.07
CA LEU A 539 7.86 -18.79 11.80
C LEU A 539 8.36 -17.36 11.68
N PHE A 540 9.57 -17.23 11.14
CA PHE A 540 10.27 -15.97 11.01
C PHE A 540 10.76 -15.79 9.57
N LYS A 541 10.42 -14.68 8.96
CA LYS A 541 10.79 -14.31 7.58
C LYS A 541 12.12 -13.58 7.58
N HIS A 542 13.05 -14.00 6.72
CA HIS A 542 14.37 -13.39 6.62
C HIS A 542 14.27 -11.98 6.01
N VAL A 543 14.70 -10.94 6.74
CA VAL A 543 14.55 -9.54 6.29
C VAL A 543 15.23 -9.29 4.96
N TYR A 544 16.47 -9.78 4.78
CA TYR A 544 17.22 -9.57 3.54
C TYR A 544 16.79 -10.50 2.38
N LYS A 545 16.09 -11.60 2.65
CA LYS A 545 15.66 -12.56 1.63
C LYS A 545 14.27 -13.09 1.98
N PRO A 546 13.22 -12.26 1.83
CA PRO A 546 11.88 -12.61 2.33
C PRO A 546 11.28 -13.87 1.69
N LYS A 547 11.77 -14.27 0.51
CA LYS A 547 11.34 -15.46 -0.23
C LYS A 547 12.10 -16.74 0.15
N ASP A 548 13.14 -16.66 0.98
CA ASP A 548 13.86 -17.83 1.47
C ASP A 548 12.98 -18.61 2.47
N VAL A 549 13.37 -19.85 2.75
CA VAL A 549 12.67 -20.69 3.74
C VAL A 549 12.65 -19.97 5.10
N PRO A 550 11.47 -19.85 5.75
CA PRO A 550 11.37 -19.17 7.03
C PRO A 550 12.17 -19.92 8.11
N LEU A 551 12.71 -19.17 9.07
CA LEU A 551 13.30 -19.73 10.27
C LEU A 551 12.17 -20.28 11.15
N ILE A 552 12.30 -21.55 11.55
CA ILE A 552 11.30 -22.27 12.35
C ILE A 552 11.79 -22.37 13.79
N VAL A 553 11.13 -21.64 14.69
CA VAL A 553 11.42 -21.60 16.12
C VAL A 553 10.42 -22.47 16.89
N ARG A 554 10.94 -23.45 17.64
CA ARG A 554 10.22 -24.40 18.49
C ARG A 554 10.89 -24.44 19.88
N ASP A 555 11.43 -25.60 20.27
CA ASP A 555 12.06 -25.81 21.58
C ASP A 555 13.60 -25.80 21.53
N GLN A 556 14.21 -25.27 20.46
CA GLN A 556 15.66 -25.14 20.37
C GLN A 556 16.17 -24.28 21.53
N LYS A 557 17.26 -24.73 22.19
CA LYS A 557 17.76 -24.14 23.45
C LYS A 557 18.00 -22.62 23.36
N HIS A 558 18.53 -22.15 22.23
CA HIS A 558 18.86 -20.73 22.02
C HIS A 558 17.65 -19.83 21.76
N PHE A 559 16.50 -20.39 21.35
CA PHE A 559 15.27 -19.62 21.10
C PHE A 559 14.19 -19.76 22.17
N ARG A 560 14.47 -20.47 23.28
CA ARG A 560 13.49 -20.69 24.36
C ARG A 560 12.93 -19.38 24.93
N ILE A 561 13.76 -18.34 24.99
CA ILE A 561 13.34 -17.03 25.48
C ILE A 561 12.30 -16.38 24.56
N LEU A 562 12.40 -16.58 23.24
CA LEU A 562 11.42 -16.05 22.28
C LEU A 562 10.03 -16.68 22.48
N LYS A 563 9.98 -18.01 22.67
CA LYS A 563 8.71 -18.70 22.98
C LYS A 563 8.09 -18.20 24.28
N ALA A 564 8.91 -18.03 25.32
CA ALA A 564 8.44 -17.48 26.60
C ALA A 564 7.89 -16.05 26.44
N GLN A 565 8.58 -15.22 25.64
CA GLN A 565 8.15 -13.86 25.34
C GLN A 565 6.82 -13.81 24.58
N PHE A 566 6.66 -14.60 23.50
CA PHE A 566 5.38 -14.65 22.80
C PHE A 566 4.23 -15.17 23.65
N ASN A 567 4.47 -16.18 24.50
CA ASN A 567 3.47 -16.67 25.44
C ASN A 567 3.09 -15.58 26.44
N ALA A 568 4.05 -14.86 27.01
CA ALA A 568 3.78 -13.75 27.92
C ALA A 568 2.98 -12.62 27.24
N PHE A 569 3.34 -12.27 25.99
CA PHE A 569 2.57 -11.29 25.21
C PHE A 569 1.14 -11.76 24.94
N SER A 570 0.96 -13.03 24.56
CA SER A 570 -0.35 -13.64 24.32
C SER A 570 -1.21 -13.70 25.59
N GLU A 571 -0.62 -14.03 26.73
CA GLU A 571 -1.32 -14.06 28.01
C GLU A 571 -1.81 -12.67 28.42
N GLN A 572 -0.99 -11.64 28.25
CA GLN A 572 -1.39 -10.25 28.54
C GLN A 572 -2.51 -9.78 27.59
N LEU A 573 -2.44 -10.14 26.32
CA LEU A 573 -3.37 -9.66 25.30
C LEU A 573 -4.68 -10.45 25.25
N PHE A 574 -4.63 -11.76 25.44
CA PHE A 574 -5.75 -12.69 25.19
C PHE A 574 -6.12 -13.54 26.41
N ASN A 575 -5.45 -13.41 27.55
CA ASN A 575 -5.61 -14.25 28.74
C ASN A 575 -5.37 -15.75 28.50
N GLN A 576 -4.57 -16.09 27.48
CA GLN A 576 -4.21 -17.47 27.16
C GLN A 576 -2.88 -17.54 26.40
N GLU A 577 -2.19 -18.67 26.51
CA GLU A 577 -0.96 -18.92 25.76
C GLU A 577 -1.22 -18.94 24.24
N MET A 578 -0.16 -18.68 23.45
CA MET A 578 -0.24 -18.64 21.99
C MET A 578 -0.77 -19.95 21.39
N ALA A 579 -0.44 -21.09 22.01
CA ALA A 579 -0.89 -22.41 21.59
C ALA A 579 -2.40 -22.66 21.83
N ALA A 580 -3.03 -21.86 22.67
CA ALA A 580 -4.45 -21.97 23.03
C ALA A 580 -5.35 -20.95 22.30
N LEU A 581 -4.75 -19.96 21.60
CA LEU A 581 -5.45 -19.16 20.60
C LEU A 581 -5.91 -20.02 19.45
#